data_AF-A0A538H986-F1
#
_entry.id   AF-A0A538H986-F1
#
_cell.length_a   1.000
_cell.length_b   1.000
_cell.length_c   1.000
_cell.angle_alpha   90.00
_cell.angle_beta   90.00
_cell.angle_gamma   90.00
#
_symmetry.space_group_name_H-M   'P 1'
#
loop_
_entity.id
_entity.type
_entity.pdbx_description
1 polymer ?
#
loop_
_entity_poly.entity_id
_entity_poly.type
_entity_poly.pdbx_seq_one_letter_code
_entity_poly.pdbx_strand_id
1 'polypeptide(L)'
;MSLYVIYGFDTASTLAEETRSPRTEAPKAVLGSVIGAFVIGAVFLFACLLAIPNLPGAIKGGFGPSAIIDANFSNAFSTVFLLVVSAAIFVCCLSIETSTIRLCFGMSRDDRLPISGLLSKVNPRLHTPIGSCLAIGILAFIPMLQFAGAGIVAIAATGMIYLSYLLGNFALLRARLRGWPKTKAPFSLGRWGLPLTVLGIAWGGGMLINFAWPRVQSNPTPNQTLRALNFHWNWLNDRPVLWTVAIFIAAVGAVYFILVQRTKPAHLQAPEGEVYAEEVQAPASAPTT
;
A
#
# COMPACT_ATOMS: atom_id res chain seq x y z
N MET A 1 -2.44 -11.51 12.45
CA MET A 1 -2.05 -10.20 11.87
C MET A 1 -0.66 -10.27 11.25
N SER A 2 -0.38 -11.24 10.37
CA SER A 2 0.96 -11.47 9.83
C SER A 2 1.15 -10.96 8.40
N LEU A 3 0.07 -10.88 7.61
CA LEU A 3 0.15 -10.46 6.20
C LEU A 3 0.49 -8.98 5.99
N TYR A 4 0.20 -8.11 6.96
CA TYR A 4 0.56 -6.69 6.92
C TYR A 4 2.08 -6.47 6.92
N VAL A 5 2.87 -7.39 7.48
CA VAL A 5 4.32 -7.21 7.70
C VAL A 5 5.12 -7.20 6.39
N ILE A 6 4.59 -7.80 5.32
CA ILE A 6 5.27 -7.89 4.01
C ILE A 6 4.89 -6.69 3.10
N TYR A 7 3.96 -5.85 3.54
CA TYR A 7 3.61 -4.62 2.81
C TYR A 7 4.73 -3.56 2.92
N GLY A 8 4.87 -2.73 1.88
CA GLY A 8 5.84 -1.61 1.84
C GLY A 8 6.93 -1.75 0.77
N PHE A 9 6.95 -2.84 -0.01
CA PHE A 9 7.89 -3.00 -1.11
C PHE A 9 7.67 -1.97 -2.24
N ASP A 10 6.44 -1.47 -2.41
CA ASP A 10 6.04 -0.47 -3.39
C ASP A 10 6.52 0.94 -3.07
N THR A 11 6.89 1.22 -1.82
CA THR A 11 7.53 2.50 -1.46
C THR A 11 8.84 2.71 -2.23
N ALA A 12 9.57 1.63 -2.56
CA ALA A 12 10.75 1.72 -3.42
C ALA A 12 10.45 2.31 -4.81
N SER A 13 9.22 2.14 -5.32
CA SER A 13 8.82 2.72 -6.61
C SER A 13 8.59 4.23 -6.56
N THR A 14 8.09 4.74 -5.42
CA THR A 14 7.86 6.19 -5.24
C THR A 14 9.15 7.00 -5.17
N LEU A 15 10.27 6.35 -4.83
CA LEU A 15 11.60 6.95 -4.80
C LEU A 15 12.42 6.61 -6.04
N ALA A 16 11.87 5.87 -6.99
CA ALA A 16 12.61 5.43 -8.17
C ALA A 16 13.16 6.64 -8.96
N GLU A 17 12.39 7.72 -9.09
CA GLU A 17 12.83 8.94 -9.79
C GLU A 17 14.08 9.59 -9.18
N GLU A 18 14.35 9.37 -7.89
CA GLU A 18 15.52 9.89 -7.18
C GLU A 18 16.72 8.91 -7.23
N THR A 19 16.55 7.71 -7.80
CA THR A 19 17.61 6.70 -7.88
C THR A 19 18.42 6.78 -9.17
N ARG A 20 19.69 6.40 -9.10
CA ARG A 20 20.54 6.24 -10.28
C ARG A 20 20.06 5.01 -11.07
N SER A 21 19.64 5.22 -12.32
CA SER A 21 19.15 4.16 -13.23
C SER A 21 17.85 3.48 -12.74
N PRO A 22 16.74 4.22 -12.64
CA PRO A 22 15.47 3.72 -12.08
C PRO A 22 14.96 2.45 -12.76
N ARG A 23 15.17 2.33 -14.08
CA ARG A 23 14.64 1.22 -14.89
C ARG A 23 15.25 -0.14 -14.54
N THR A 24 16.41 -0.17 -13.87
CA THR A 24 17.09 -1.41 -13.47
C THR A 24 17.18 -1.56 -11.96
N GLU A 25 17.38 -0.47 -11.22
CA GLU A 25 17.58 -0.53 -9.77
C GLU A 25 16.27 -0.63 -8.99
N ALA A 26 15.18 0.00 -9.45
CA ALA A 26 13.90 -0.10 -8.75
C ALA A 26 13.37 -1.55 -8.68
N PRO A 27 13.38 -2.36 -9.77
CA PRO A 27 12.95 -3.76 -9.69
C PRO A 27 13.83 -4.63 -8.80
N LYS A 28 15.16 -4.40 -8.80
CA LYS A 28 16.09 -5.13 -7.93
C LYS A 28 15.89 -4.77 -6.47
N ALA A 29 15.65 -3.49 -6.16
CA ALA A 29 15.37 -3.02 -4.82
C ALA A 29 14.08 -3.65 -4.25
N VAL A 30 13.02 -3.73 -5.05
CA VAL A 30 11.76 -4.42 -4.68
C VAL A 30 12.01 -5.90 -4.38
N LEU A 31 12.74 -6.61 -5.26
CA LEU A 31 13.01 -8.03 -5.04
C LEU A 31 13.91 -8.25 -3.81
N GLY A 32 14.92 -7.40 -3.64
CA GLY A 32 15.83 -7.43 -2.50
C GLY A 32 15.12 -7.14 -1.17
N SER A 33 14.18 -6.19 -1.14
CA SER A 33 13.41 -5.88 0.07
C SER A 33 12.48 -7.03 0.46
N VAL A 34 11.82 -7.67 -0.52
CA VAL A 34 10.95 -8.83 -0.26
C VAL A 34 11.74 -10.03 0.23
N ILE A 35 12.87 -10.35 -0.41
CA ILE A 35 13.73 -11.47 0.01
C ILE A 35 14.33 -11.18 1.39
N GLY A 36 14.83 -9.97 1.62
CA GLY A 36 15.38 -9.56 2.91
C GLY A 36 14.36 -9.65 4.03
N ALA A 37 13.14 -9.14 3.80
CA ALA A 37 12.03 -9.23 4.75
C ALA A 37 11.64 -10.69 5.03
N PHE A 38 11.64 -11.54 4.01
CA PHE A 38 11.37 -12.97 4.17
C PHE A 38 12.42 -13.66 5.05
N VAL A 39 13.71 -13.45 4.78
CA VAL A 39 14.79 -14.11 5.53
C VAL A 39 14.85 -13.60 6.97
N ILE A 40 14.89 -12.28 7.17
CA ILE A 40 14.99 -11.68 8.50
C ILE A 40 13.72 -11.97 9.31
N GLY A 41 12.55 -11.84 8.69
CA GLY A 41 11.26 -12.15 9.30
C GLY A 41 11.13 -13.63 9.67
N ALA A 42 11.58 -14.54 8.81
CA ALA A 42 11.55 -15.98 9.10
C ALA A 42 12.46 -16.34 10.28
N VAL A 43 13.69 -15.82 10.32
CA VAL A 43 14.62 -16.05 11.44
C VAL A 43 14.03 -15.51 12.74
N PHE A 44 13.49 -14.29 12.72
CA PHE A 44 12.87 -13.69 13.90
C PHE A 44 11.66 -14.48 14.39
N LEU A 45 10.72 -14.83 13.49
CA LEU A 45 9.53 -15.60 13.87
C LEU A 45 9.88 -17.00 14.37
N PHE A 46 10.89 -17.64 13.78
CA PHE A 46 11.38 -18.95 14.23
C PHE A 46 12.00 -18.85 15.63
N ALA A 47 12.82 -17.83 15.89
CA ALA A 47 13.37 -17.57 17.22
C ALA A 47 12.26 -17.29 18.25
N CYS A 48 11.26 -16.47 17.90
CA CYS A 48 10.10 -16.23 18.75
C CYS A 48 9.33 -17.51 19.06
N LEU A 49 9.13 -18.40 18.07
CA LEU A 49 8.43 -19.66 18.24
C LEU A 49 9.14 -20.58 19.24
N LEU A 50 10.47 -20.66 19.18
CA LEU A 50 11.28 -21.43 20.13
C LEU A 50 11.30 -20.81 21.53
N ALA A 51 11.15 -19.49 21.63
CA ALA A 51 11.15 -18.76 22.89
C ALA A 51 9.78 -18.72 23.60
N ILE A 52 8.73 -19.36 23.07
CA ILE A 52 7.40 -19.36 23.72
C ILE A 52 7.45 -20.24 24.98
N PRO A 53 7.27 -19.66 26.19
CA PRO A 53 7.37 -20.43 27.43
C PRO A 53 6.17 -21.36 27.68
N ASN A 54 4.97 -21.02 27.18
CA ASN A 54 3.76 -21.85 27.30
C ASN A 54 2.94 -21.82 26.00
N LEU A 55 3.13 -22.83 25.16
CA LEU A 55 2.46 -22.94 23.86
C LEU A 55 0.93 -23.10 23.96
N PRO A 56 0.36 -23.94 24.86
CA PRO A 56 -1.09 -24.01 25.05
C PRO A 56 -1.73 -22.68 25.50
N GLY A 57 -1.04 -21.93 26.38
CA GLY A 57 -1.46 -20.60 26.82
C GLY A 57 -1.33 -19.56 25.70
N ALA A 58 -0.28 -19.63 24.89
CA ALA A 58 -0.07 -18.76 23.75
C ALA A 58 -1.14 -18.90 22.67
N ILE A 59 -1.58 -20.13 22.39
CA ILE A 59 -2.63 -20.42 21.41
C ILE A 59 -4.01 -19.93 21.88
N LYS A 60 -4.31 -20.03 23.19
CA LYS A 60 -5.59 -19.58 23.75
C LYS A 60 -5.67 -18.08 24.02
N GLY A 61 -4.57 -17.46 24.47
CA GLY A 61 -4.52 -16.06 24.89
C GLY A 61 -4.04 -15.07 23.84
N GLY A 62 -3.43 -15.56 22.74
CA GLY A 62 -2.86 -14.70 21.70
C GLY A 62 -1.64 -13.95 22.22
N PHE A 63 -0.50 -14.64 22.37
CA PHE A 63 0.75 -13.97 22.72
C PHE A 63 1.31 -13.22 21.50
N GLY A 64 1.41 -11.90 21.63
CA GLY A 64 2.17 -11.07 20.68
C GLY A 64 3.68 -11.20 20.90
N PRO A 65 4.51 -10.84 19.91
CA PRO A 65 5.97 -10.85 20.05
C PRO A 65 6.47 -10.03 21.26
N SER A 66 5.78 -8.95 21.62
CA SER A 66 6.11 -8.14 22.82
C SER A 66 6.01 -8.94 24.12
N ALA A 67 4.96 -9.75 24.27
CA ALA A 67 4.76 -10.59 25.45
C ALA A 67 5.80 -11.73 25.54
N ILE A 68 6.30 -12.21 24.40
CA ILE A 68 7.39 -13.20 24.36
C ILE A 68 8.70 -12.56 24.83
N ILE A 69 8.97 -11.32 24.42
CA ILE A 69 10.18 -10.59 24.83
C ILE A 69 10.13 -10.30 26.34
N ASP A 70 9.00 -9.79 26.85
CA ASP A 70 8.81 -9.53 28.28
C ASP A 70 8.94 -10.80 29.14
N ALA A 71 8.52 -11.95 28.63
CA ALA A 71 8.57 -13.22 29.36
C ALA A 71 9.98 -13.85 29.40
N ASN A 72 10.86 -13.53 28.45
CA ASN A 72 12.19 -14.14 28.33
C ASN A 72 13.34 -13.25 28.82
N PHE A 73 13.15 -11.94 28.85
CA PHE A 73 14.19 -10.98 29.25
C PHE A 73 13.92 -10.34 30.61
N SER A 74 14.97 -9.79 31.23
CA SER A 74 14.81 -8.95 32.41
C SER A 74 14.00 -7.68 32.05
N ASN A 75 13.22 -7.18 33.01
CA ASN A 75 12.31 -6.06 32.81
C ASN A 75 13.02 -4.81 32.22
N ALA A 76 14.24 -4.53 32.68
CA ALA A 76 15.06 -3.43 32.17
C ALA A 76 15.45 -3.59 30.69
N PHE A 77 15.89 -4.79 30.28
CA PHE A 77 16.29 -5.05 28.90
C PHE A 77 15.08 -5.08 27.95
N SER A 78 13.98 -5.71 28.37
CA SER A 78 12.75 -5.74 27.58
C SER A 78 12.21 -4.33 27.33
N THR A 79 12.19 -3.48 28.36
CA THR A 79 11.71 -2.09 28.23
C THR A 79 12.54 -1.29 27.21
N VAL A 80 13.87 -1.39 27.28
CA VAL A 80 14.76 -0.70 26.32
C VAL A 80 14.55 -1.25 24.91
N PHE A 81 14.45 -2.57 24.76
CA PHE A 81 14.20 -3.21 23.46
C PHE A 81 12.87 -2.76 22.86
N LEU A 82 11.78 -2.77 23.64
CA LEU A 82 10.46 -2.32 23.20
C LEU A 82 10.44 -0.82 22.87
N LEU A 83 11.23 0.00 23.57
CA LEU A 83 11.39 1.42 23.25
C LEU A 83 12.06 1.62 21.88
N VAL A 84 13.11 0.85 21.59
CA VAL A 84 13.77 0.86 20.27
C VAL A 84 12.81 0.41 19.17
N VAL A 85 12.03 -0.65 19.41
CA VAL A 85 10.99 -1.11 18.48
C VAL A 85 9.93 -0.03 18.24
N SER A 86 9.49 0.65 19.30
CA SER A 86 8.54 1.76 19.20
C SER A 86 9.10 2.91 18.36
N ALA A 87 10.36 3.29 18.58
CA ALA A 87 11.04 4.30 17.76
C ALA A 87 11.14 3.88 16.28
N ALA A 88 11.46 2.61 16.00
CA ALA A 88 11.51 2.08 14.65
C ALA A 88 10.14 2.12 13.95
N ILE A 89 9.07 1.78 14.66
CA ILE A 89 7.68 1.87 14.16
C ILE A 89 7.33 3.33 13.87
N PHE A 90 7.70 4.25 14.75
CA PHE A 90 7.45 5.68 14.55
C PHE A 90 8.12 6.22 13.28
N VAL A 91 9.39 5.86 13.04
CA VAL A 91 10.10 6.23 11.80
C VAL A 91 9.43 5.62 10.56
N CYS A 92 8.96 4.37 10.65
CA CYS A 92 8.21 3.73 9.57
C CYS A 92 6.91 4.48 9.25
N CYS A 93 6.14 4.86 10.28
CA CYS A 93 4.91 5.64 10.10
C CYS A 93 5.17 6.98 9.39
N LEU A 94 6.20 7.72 9.80
CA LEU A 94 6.59 8.98 9.15
C LEU A 94 6.99 8.77 7.68
N SER A 95 7.65 7.67 7.37
CA SER A 95 8.03 7.31 6.00
C SER A 95 6.80 7.01 5.11
N ILE A 96 5.83 6.27 5.64
CA ILE A 96 4.56 5.98 4.95
C ILE A 96 3.74 7.25 4.72
N GLU A 97 3.66 8.12 5.74
CA GLU A 97 2.96 9.40 5.64
C GLU A 97 3.59 10.28 4.55
N THR A 98 4.91 10.41 4.56
CA THR A 98 5.66 11.18 3.55
C THR A 98 5.41 10.65 2.13
N SER A 99 5.44 9.33 1.96
CA SER A 99 5.20 8.67 0.67
C SER A 99 3.77 8.92 0.17
N THR A 100 2.80 8.90 1.08
CA THR A 100 1.38 9.18 0.77
C THR A 100 1.19 10.65 0.35
N ILE A 101 1.89 11.59 1.00
CA ILE A 101 1.88 13.02 0.64
C ILE A 101 2.40 13.23 -0.76
N ARG A 102 3.50 12.57 -1.14
CA ARG A 102 4.05 12.63 -2.50
C ARG A 102 3.08 12.09 -3.54
N LEU A 103 2.42 10.96 -3.26
CA LEU A 103 1.41 10.39 -4.16
C LEU A 103 0.21 11.34 -4.34
N CYS A 104 -0.30 11.92 -3.26
CA CYS A 104 -1.40 12.89 -3.31
C CYS A 104 -1.00 14.17 -4.07
N PHE A 105 0.22 14.67 -3.85
CA PHE A 105 0.76 15.79 -4.59
C PHE A 105 0.89 15.49 -6.10
N GLY A 106 1.43 14.33 -6.46
CA GLY A 106 1.54 13.90 -7.87
C GLY A 106 0.16 13.80 -8.55
N MET A 107 -0.81 13.16 -7.88
CA MET A 107 -2.18 13.06 -8.41
C MET A 107 -2.89 14.42 -8.50
N SER A 108 -2.63 15.35 -7.58
CA SER A 108 -3.21 16.69 -7.62
C SER A 108 -2.55 17.57 -8.70
N ARG A 109 -1.25 17.41 -8.96
CA ARG A 109 -0.55 18.04 -10.10
C ARG A 109 -1.17 17.62 -11.44
N ASP A 110 -1.54 16.35 -11.57
CA ASP A 110 -2.14 15.79 -12.78
C ASP A 110 -3.68 16.03 -12.84
N ASP A 111 -4.21 16.93 -12.00
CA ASP A 111 -5.63 17.28 -11.93
C ASP A 111 -6.58 16.09 -11.66
N ARG A 112 -6.09 15.02 -11.04
CA ARG A 112 -6.86 13.79 -10.77
C ARG A 112 -7.59 13.78 -9.43
N LEU A 113 -7.41 14.81 -8.60
CA LEU A 113 -8.04 14.92 -7.27
C LEU A 113 -9.04 16.09 -7.19
N PRO A 114 -10.05 16.02 -6.30
CA PRO A 114 -10.89 17.17 -5.97
C PRO A 114 -10.02 18.25 -5.30
N ILE A 115 -10.27 19.53 -5.63
CA ILE A 115 -9.50 20.67 -5.09
C ILE A 115 -7.99 20.55 -5.44
N SER A 116 -7.68 20.01 -6.62
CA SER A 116 -6.32 19.84 -7.14
C SER A 116 -5.49 21.12 -7.01
N GLY A 117 -6.06 22.28 -7.32
CA GLY A 117 -5.36 23.57 -7.24
C GLY A 117 -4.88 24.00 -5.84
N LEU A 118 -5.48 23.49 -4.75
CA LEU A 118 -5.00 23.75 -3.39
C LEU A 118 -4.00 22.68 -2.93
N LEU A 119 -4.21 21.42 -3.34
CA LEU A 119 -3.35 20.29 -2.97
C LEU A 119 -2.01 20.29 -3.73
N SER A 120 -1.99 20.80 -4.97
CA SER A 120 -0.80 20.90 -5.82
C SER A 120 0.05 22.15 -5.55
N LYS A 121 -0.39 23.04 -4.65
CA LYS A 121 0.34 24.27 -4.33
C LYS A 121 1.47 23.99 -3.35
N VAL A 122 2.71 24.19 -3.80
CA VAL A 122 3.91 24.14 -2.95
C VAL A 122 4.11 25.49 -2.28
N ASN A 123 4.37 25.50 -0.97
CA ASN A 123 4.70 26.74 -0.28
C ASN A 123 6.13 27.18 -0.63
N PRO A 124 6.36 28.42 -1.12
CA PRO A 124 7.68 28.88 -1.55
C PRO A 124 8.71 29.02 -0.42
N ARG A 125 8.30 29.09 0.86
CA ARG A 125 9.23 29.17 2.00
C ARG A 125 9.68 27.80 2.50
N LEU A 126 8.74 26.85 2.56
CA LEU A 126 8.96 25.53 3.14
C LEU A 126 9.29 24.47 2.07
N HIS A 127 9.08 24.78 0.79
CA HIS A 127 9.21 23.84 -0.33
C HIS A 127 8.38 22.56 -0.17
N THR A 128 7.33 22.60 0.66
CA THR A 128 6.45 21.46 0.95
C THR A 128 4.99 21.75 0.56
N PRO A 129 4.24 20.75 0.07
CA PRO A 129 2.82 20.89 -0.26
C PRO A 129 1.94 20.80 1.00
N ILE A 130 1.80 21.91 1.73
CA ILE A 130 1.06 21.96 3.01
C ILE A 130 -0.40 21.49 2.85
N GLY A 131 -1.04 21.82 1.73
CA GLY A 131 -2.41 21.38 1.44
C GLY A 131 -2.54 19.85 1.39
N SER A 132 -1.58 19.17 0.77
CA SER A 132 -1.53 17.71 0.72
C SER A 132 -1.22 17.10 2.09
N CYS A 133 -0.30 17.70 2.86
CA CYS A 133 0.01 17.25 4.24
C CYS A 133 -1.22 17.31 5.14
N LEU A 134 -1.93 18.44 5.15
CA LEU A 134 -3.10 18.63 6.01
C LEU A 134 -4.25 17.70 5.58
N ALA A 135 -4.48 17.55 4.28
CA ALA A 135 -5.50 16.64 3.77
C ALA A 135 -5.26 15.19 4.21
N ILE A 136 -4.02 14.70 4.10
CA ILE A 136 -3.67 13.34 4.51
C ILE A 136 -3.72 13.18 6.02
N GLY A 137 -3.20 14.15 6.78
CA GLY A 137 -3.26 14.11 8.24
C GLY A 137 -4.72 14.05 8.76
N ILE A 138 -5.61 14.86 8.19
CA ILE A 138 -7.04 14.82 8.53
C ILE A 138 -7.65 13.47 8.12
N LEU A 139 -7.37 12.99 6.91
CA LEU A 139 -7.89 11.69 6.43
C LEU A 139 -7.39 10.52 7.28
N ALA A 140 -6.15 10.55 7.77
CA ALA A 140 -5.59 9.54 8.67
C ALA A 140 -6.23 9.58 10.07
N PHE A 141 -6.70 10.75 10.51
CA PHE A 141 -7.36 10.91 11.80
C PHE A 141 -8.81 10.41 11.83
N ILE A 142 -9.53 10.47 10.69
CA ILE A 142 -10.94 10.04 10.60
C ILE A 142 -11.18 8.60 11.09
N PRO A 143 -10.38 7.59 10.66
CA PRO A 143 -10.51 6.24 11.19
C PRO A 143 -10.30 6.15 12.71
N MET A 144 -9.45 7.00 13.29
CA MET A 144 -9.21 6.97 14.74
C MET A 144 -10.42 7.45 15.55
N LEU A 145 -11.25 8.33 14.99
CA LEU A 145 -12.49 8.79 15.63
C LEU A 145 -13.60 7.74 15.60
N GLN A 146 -13.64 6.92 14.54
CA GLN A 146 -14.73 5.99 14.30
C GLN A 146 -14.43 4.57 14.82
N PHE A 147 -13.15 4.14 14.81
CA PHE A 147 -12.74 2.79 15.21
C PHE A 147 -12.01 2.81 16.56
N ALA A 148 -12.63 2.31 17.63
CA ALA A 148 -11.94 2.09 18.90
C ALA A 148 -11.16 0.76 18.89
N GLY A 149 -10.02 0.73 18.19
CA GLY A 149 -9.08 -0.40 18.23
C GLY A 149 -8.13 -0.49 17.04
N ALA A 150 -6.82 -0.39 17.30
CA ALA A 150 -5.78 -0.46 16.27
C ALA A 150 -5.83 -1.75 15.42
N GLY A 151 -6.25 -2.88 16.01
CA GLY A 151 -6.37 -4.15 15.29
C GLY A 151 -7.41 -4.12 14.16
N ILE A 152 -8.53 -3.43 14.36
CA ILE A 152 -9.63 -3.36 13.37
C ILE A 152 -9.25 -2.45 12.22
N VAL A 153 -8.63 -1.31 12.55
CA VAL A 153 -8.10 -0.39 11.54
C VAL A 153 -7.05 -1.11 10.68
N ALA A 154 -6.17 -1.90 11.29
CA ALA A 154 -5.15 -2.66 10.56
C ALA A 154 -5.76 -3.74 9.65
N ILE A 155 -6.80 -4.45 10.09
CA ILE A 155 -7.54 -5.41 9.25
C ILE A 155 -8.16 -4.69 8.04
N ALA A 156 -8.88 -3.59 8.29
CA ALA A 156 -9.53 -2.82 7.24
C ALA A 156 -8.51 -2.27 6.23
N ALA A 157 -7.42 -1.68 6.72
CA ALA A 157 -6.33 -1.17 5.90
C ALA A 157 -5.70 -2.28 5.05
N THR A 158 -5.42 -3.45 5.64
CA THR A 158 -4.85 -4.59 4.90
C THR A 158 -5.78 -5.03 3.77
N GLY A 159 -7.07 -5.20 4.03
CA GLY A 159 -8.04 -5.56 2.98
C GLY A 159 -8.10 -4.53 1.84
N MET A 160 -8.02 -3.24 2.17
CA MET A 160 -7.99 -2.15 1.18
C MET A 160 -6.71 -2.15 0.33
N ILE A 161 -5.56 -2.46 0.93
CA ILE A 161 -4.30 -2.63 0.20
C ILE A 161 -4.41 -3.77 -0.82
N TYR A 162 -4.95 -4.92 -0.41
CA TYR A 162 -5.18 -6.04 -1.33
C TYR A 162 -6.15 -5.69 -2.47
N LEU A 163 -7.20 -4.93 -2.18
CA LEU A 163 -8.11 -4.42 -3.21
C LEU A 163 -7.38 -3.50 -4.21
N SER A 164 -6.54 -2.59 -3.73
CA SER A 164 -5.71 -1.71 -4.58
C SER A 164 -4.78 -2.53 -5.48
N TYR A 165 -4.07 -3.52 -4.94
CA TYR A 165 -3.21 -4.40 -5.73
C TYR A 165 -4.00 -5.25 -6.74
N LEU A 166 -5.20 -5.70 -6.39
CA LEU A 166 -6.06 -6.42 -7.32
C LEU A 166 -6.45 -5.53 -8.51
N LEU A 167 -6.89 -4.29 -8.25
CA LEU A 167 -7.22 -3.31 -9.28
C LEU A 167 -6.01 -2.99 -10.18
N GLY A 168 -4.84 -2.79 -9.58
CA GLY A 168 -3.59 -2.55 -10.30
C GLY A 168 -3.20 -3.72 -11.21
N ASN A 169 -3.30 -4.97 -10.71
CA ASN A 169 -3.02 -6.16 -11.50
C ASN A 169 -4.05 -6.37 -12.63
N PHE A 170 -5.33 -6.08 -12.40
CA PHE A 170 -6.34 -6.10 -13.46
C PHE A 170 -6.07 -5.05 -14.54
N ALA A 171 -5.69 -3.83 -14.16
CA ALA A 171 -5.30 -2.79 -15.10
C ALA A 171 -4.08 -3.21 -15.94
N LEU A 172 -3.08 -3.83 -15.29
CA LEU A 172 -1.90 -4.37 -15.96
C LEU A 172 -2.26 -5.52 -16.92
N LEU A 173 -3.13 -6.45 -16.50
CA LEU A 173 -3.60 -7.53 -17.37
C LEU A 173 -4.34 -6.97 -18.59
N ARG A 174 -5.24 -6.00 -18.38
CA ARG A 174 -5.97 -5.33 -19.47
C ARG A 174 -5.02 -4.60 -20.43
N ALA A 175 -4.00 -3.93 -19.90
CA ALA A 175 -2.97 -3.28 -20.72
C ALA A 175 -2.18 -4.32 -21.54
N ARG A 176 -1.81 -5.45 -20.93
CA ARG A 176 -1.11 -6.55 -21.62
C ARG A 176 -1.95 -7.18 -22.72
N LEU A 177 -3.23 -7.43 -22.47
CA LEU A 177 -4.18 -7.94 -23.46
C LEU A 177 -4.40 -6.96 -24.63
N ARG A 178 -4.17 -5.66 -24.41
CA ARG A 178 -4.22 -4.61 -25.45
C ARG A 178 -2.89 -4.41 -26.19
N GLY A 179 -1.89 -5.26 -25.96
CA GLY A 179 -0.61 -5.21 -26.66
C GLY A 179 0.46 -4.32 -26.00
N TRP A 180 0.29 -3.93 -24.73
CA TRP A 180 1.35 -3.31 -23.94
C TRP A 180 2.25 -4.40 -23.31
N PRO A 181 3.59 -4.28 -23.25
CA PRO A 181 4.42 -3.10 -23.50
C PRO A 181 4.90 -2.97 -24.95
N LYS A 182 4.86 -1.74 -25.49
CA LYS A 182 5.32 -1.41 -26.85
C LYS A 182 6.84 -1.18 -26.93
N THR A 183 7.49 -0.91 -25.80
CA THR A 183 8.93 -0.65 -25.70
C THR A 183 9.62 -1.71 -24.83
N LYS A 184 10.84 -2.11 -25.18
CA LYS A 184 11.63 -3.07 -24.39
C LYS A 184 12.05 -2.42 -23.08
N ALA A 185 11.60 -2.98 -21.95
CA ALA A 185 12.06 -2.56 -20.63
C ALA A 185 13.40 -3.23 -20.28
N PRO A 186 14.37 -2.52 -19.66
CA PRO A 186 15.65 -3.08 -19.21
C PRO A 186 15.48 -4.26 -18.25
N PHE A 187 14.39 -4.28 -17.50
CA PHE A 187 13.96 -5.41 -16.68
C PHE A 187 12.66 -5.99 -17.25
N SER A 188 12.71 -7.23 -17.73
CA SER A 188 11.56 -7.92 -18.29
C SER A 188 11.53 -9.36 -17.79
N LEU A 189 10.39 -9.78 -17.25
CA LEU A 189 10.12 -11.17 -16.89
C LEU A 189 9.78 -12.03 -18.13
N GLY A 190 9.83 -11.46 -19.34
CA GLY A 190 9.58 -12.16 -20.60
C GLY A 190 8.26 -12.94 -20.57
N ARG A 191 8.36 -14.24 -20.89
CA ARG A 191 7.22 -15.17 -20.94
C ARG A 191 6.55 -15.41 -19.58
N TRP A 192 7.26 -15.17 -18.47
CA TRP A 192 6.72 -15.35 -17.11
C TRP A 192 5.84 -14.19 -16.65
N GLY A 193 5.86 -13.05 -17.36
CA GLY A 193 5.09 -11.89 -16.95
C GLY A 193 3.57 -12.13 -16.92
N LEU A 194 3.01 -12.83 -17.92
CA LEU A 194 1.57 -13.09 -17.98
C LEU A 194 1.12 -14.14 -16.94
N PRO A 195 1.80 -15.31 -16.80
CA PRO A 195 1.51 -16.25 -15.73
C PRO A 195 1.57 -15.62 -14.33
N LEU A 196 2.57 -14.79 -14.06
CA LEU A 196 2.74 -14.13 -12.75
C LEU A 196 1.64 -13.09 -12.49
N THR A 197 1.21 -12.33 -13.50
CA THR A 197 0.06 -11.41 -13.33
C THR A 197 -1.23 -12.17 -13.04
N VAL A 198 -1.49 -13.29 -13.74
CA VAL A 198 -2.67 -14.13 -13.49
C VAL A 198 -2.62 -14.75 -12.09
N LEU A 199 -1.47 -15.27 -11.69
CA LEU A 199 -1.25 -15.81 -10.34
C LEU A 199 -1.44 -14.73 -9.27
N GLY A 200 -0.96 -13.51 -9.50
CA GLY A 200 -1.16 -12.37 -8.62
C GLY A 200 -2.64 -11.99 -8.47
N ILE A 201 -3.42 -12.03 -9.57
CA ILE A 201 -4.88 -11.81 -9.53
C ILE A 201 -5.57 -12.94 -8.77
N ALA A 202 -5.22 -14.19 -9.04
CA ALA A 202 -5.82 -15.34 -8.37
C ALA A 202 -5.54 -15.33 -6.86
N TRP A 203 -4.29 -15.05 -6.46
CA TRP A 203 -3.89 -14.95 -5.07
C TRP A 203 -4.52 -13.73 -4.38
N GLY A 204 -4.44 -12.55 -5.00
CA GLY A 204 -5.03 -11.32 -4.48
C GLY A 204 -6.55 -11.44 -4.32
N GLY A 205 -7.23 -12.03 -5.31
CA GLY A 205 -8.66 -12.31 -5.25
C GLY A 205 -9.02 -13.34 -4.17
N GLY A 206 -8.26 -14.44 -4.08
CA GLY A 206 -8.44 -15.45 -3.04
C GLY A 206 -8.24 -14.87 -1.63
N MET A 207 -7.23 -14.03 -1.44
CA MET A 207 -7.00 -13.32 -0.18
C MET A 207 -8.10 -12.31 0.11
N LEU A 208 -8.59 -11.56 -0.88
CA LEU A 208 -9.70 -10.65 -0.70
C LEU A 208 -10.98 -11.38 -0.29
N ILE A 209 -11.26 -12.56 -0.86
CA ILE A 209 -12.36 -13.43 -0.43
C ILE A 209 -12.15 -13.91 1.00
N ASN A 210 -10.92 -14.29 1.36
CA ASN A 210 -10.57 -14.72 2.71
C ASN A 210 -10.82 -13.61 3.75
N PHE A 211 -10.42 -12.37 3.43
CA PHE A 211 -10.68 -11.18 4.24
C PHE A 211 -12.17 -10.81 4.24
N ALA A 212 -12.87 -10.94 3.11
CA ALA A 212 -14.29 -10.65 3.01
C ALA A 212 -15.16 -11.65 3.79
N TRP A 213 -14.63 -12.83 4.13
CA TRP A 213 -15.34 -13.85 4.89
C TRP A 213 -15.59 -13.39 6.33
N PRO A 214 -16.84 -13.44 6.84
CA PRO A 214 -17.19 -12.97 8.18
C PRO A 214 -16.63 -13.90 9.25
N ARG A 215 -15.41 -13.64 9.73
CA ARG A 215 -14.81 -14.27 10.91
C ARG A 215 -14.51 -13.19 11.93
N VAL A 216 -14.78 -13.46 13.21
CA VAL A 216 -14.50 -12.51 14.32
C VAL A 216 -13.04 -12.00 14.30
N GLN A 217 -12.10 -12.84 13.85
CA GLN A 217 -10.67 -12.52 13.77
C GLN A 217 -10.22 -11.78 12.50
N SER A 218 -10.99 -11.85 11.41
CA SER A 218 -10.58 -11.35 10.08
C SER A 218 -11.53 -10.29 9.51
N ASN A 219 -12.80 -10.29 9.91
CA ASN A 219 -13.84 -9.37 9.47
C ASN A 219 -14.97 -9.29 10.52
N PRO A 220 -14.69 -8.71 11.70
CA PRO A 220 -15.70 -8.59 12.75
C PRO A 220 -16.84 -7.67 12.29
N THR A 221 -18.08 -8.01 12.68
CA THR A 221 -19.21 -7.08 12.56
C THR A 221 -19.14 -6.02 13.65
N PRO A 222 -19.48 -4.75 13.39
CA PRO A 222 -19.51 -3.66 14.38
C PRO A 222 -20.18 -4.04 15.73
N ASN A 223 -21.23 -4.86 15.69
CA ASN A 223 -21.94 -5.37 16.90
C ASN A 223 -21.13 -6.33 17.78
N GLN A 224 -20.16 -7.06 17.23
CA GLN A 224 -19.28 -7.97 17.97
C GLN A 224 -18.10 -7.25 18.62
N THR A 225 -17.97 -5.95 18.37
CA THR A 225 -16.81 -5.14 18.73
C THR A 225 -17.06 -4.29 19.98
N LEU A 226 -17.76 -4.78 21.01
CA LEU A 226 -17.93 -4.06 22.30
C LEU A 226 -18.33 -2.56 22.16
N ARG A 227 -19.14 -2.19 21.15
CA ARG A 227 -19.50 -0.78 20.80
C ARG A 227 -18.33 0.13 20.36
N ALA A 228 -17.17 -0.42 20.03
CA ALA A 228 -16.03 0.30 19.46
C ALA A 228 -16.30 0.90 18.07
N LEU A 229 -17.38 0.49 17.42
CA LEU A 229 -17.79 0.96 16.11
C LEU A 229 -19.32 1.04 16.09
N ASN A 230 -19.89 2.25 16.09
CA ASN A 230 -21.32 2.47 15.98
C ASN A 230 -21.59 3.43 14.83
N PHE A 231 -22.19 2.92 13.76
CA PHE A 231 -22.59 3.75 12.62
C PHE A 231 -23.93 4.46 12.84
N HIS A 232 -24.51 4.42 14.05
CA HIS A 232 -25.84 4.90 14.46
C HIS A 232 -27.04 4.34 13.64
N TRP A 233 -26.77 3.63 12.54
CA TRP A 233 -27.74 2.98 11.68
C TRP A 233 -27.61 1.45 11.85
N ASN A 234 -28.65 0.82 12.40
CA ASN A 234 -28.65 -0.62 12.71
C ASN A 234 -28.27 -1.51 11.52
N TRP A 235 -28.67 -1.12 10.30
CA TRP A 235 -28.35 -1.84 9.07
C TRP A 235 -26.86 -1.90 8.72
N LEU A 236 -26.09 -0.86 9.06
CA LEU A 236 -24.65 -0.78 8.78
C LEU A 236 -23.82 -1.49 9.86
N ASN A 237 -24.38 -1.65 11.05
CA ASN A 237 -23.76 -2.35 12.19
C ASN A 237 -23.78 -3.88 12.08
N ASP A 238 -24.62 -4.45 11.21
CA ASP A 238 -24.71 -5.90 10.96
C ASP A 238 -23.86 -6.37 9.77
N ARG A 239 -23.27 -5.45 9.01
CA ARG A 239 -22.41 -5.77 7.87
C ARG A 239 -20.94 -5.79 8.28
N PRO A 240 -20.12 -6.69 7.72
CA PRO A 240 -18.72 -6.76 8.08
C PRO A 240 -17.97 -5.49 7.65
N VAL A 241 -17.05 -5.02 8.48
CA VAL A 241 -16.36 -3.72 8.33
C VAL A 241 -15.66 -3.57 6.98
N LEU A 242 -15.09 -4.65 6.44
CA LEU A 242 -14.41 -4.60 5.15
C LEU A 242 -15.36 -4.28 4.00
N TRP A 243 -16.60 -4.78 4.05
CA TRP A 243 -17.60 -4.50 3.02
C TRP A 243 -18.08 -3.06 3.10
N THR A 244 -18.30 -2.53 4.31
CA THR A 244 -18.78 -1.14 4.47
C THR A 244 -17.71 -0.14 4.02
N VAL A 245 -16.44 -0.36 4.37
CA VAL A 245 -15.33 0.49 3.94
C VAL A 245 -15.07 0.38 2.44
N ALA A 246 -15.05 -0.84 1.88
CA ALA A 246 -14.83 -1.05 0.46
C ALA A 246 -15.96 -0.47 -0.39
N ILE A 247 -17.23 -0.67 0.01
CA ILE A 247 -18.40 -0.11 -0.69
C ILE A 247 -18.41 1.41 -0.57
N PHE A 248 -18.11 1.98 0.59
CA PHE A 248 -18.05 3.43 0.76
C PHE A 248 -16.99 4.06 -0.15
N ILE A 249 -15.78 3.50 -0.19
CA ILE A 249 -14.69 4.01 -1.04
C ILE A 249 -15.00 3.77 -2.51
N ALA A 250 -15.56 2.62 -2.89
CA ALA A 250 -15.99 2.36 -4.26
C ALA A 250 -17.11 3.30 -4.70
N ALA A 251 -18.05 3.62 -3.81
CA ALA A 251 -19.13 4.57 -4.08
C ALA A 251 -18.58 5.99 -4.22
N VAL A 252 -17.72 6.45 -3.31
CA VAL A 252 -17.06 7.76 -3.40
C VAL A 252 -16.22 7.86 -4.69
N GLY A 253 -15.47 6.80 -5.01
CA GLY A 253 -14.68 6.71 -6.24
C GLY A 253 -15.53 6.69 -7.51
N ALA A 254 -16.65 5.96 -7.51
CA ALA A 254 -17.58 5.90 -8.64
C ALA A 254 -18.30 7.24 -8.85
N VAL A 255 -18.74 7.88 -7.76
CA VAL A 255 -19.35 9.21 -7.78
C VAL A 255 -18.35 10.24 -8.33
N TYR A 256 -17.10 10.20 -7.88
CA TYR A 256 -16.05 11.07 -8.40
C TYR A 256 -15.73 10.79 -9.88
N PHE A 257 -15.63 9.53 -10.27
CA PHE A 257 -15.39 9.13 -11.65
C PHE A 257 -16.49 9.65 -12.59
N ILE A 258 -17.75 9.48 -12.20
CA ILE A 258 -18.92 9.87 -12.99
C ILE A 258 -19.04 11.39 -13.07
N LEU A 259 -18.86 12.11 -11.96
CA LEU A 259 -19.10 13.55 -11.89
C LEU A 259 -17.94 14.41 -12.39
N VAL A 260 -16.69 13.97 -12.17
CA VAL A 260 -15.51 14.82 -12.36
C VAL A 260 -14.55 14.25 -13.41
N GLN A 261 -14.32 12.94 -13.38
CA GLN A 261 -13.24 12.36 -14.18
C GLN A 261 -13.62 12.09 -15.64
N ARG A 262 -14.91 11.89 -15.95
CA ARG A 262 -15.42 11.74 -17.33
C ARG A 262 -15.27 12.99 -18.20
N THR A 263 -15.23 14.16 -17.58
CA THR A 263 -15.19 15.47 -18.24
C THR A 263 -13.78 16.03 -18.40
N LYS A 264 -12.77 15.46 -17.72
CA LYS A 264 -11.38 15.91 -17.84
C LYS A 264 -10.69 15.20 -19.02
N PRO A 265 -10.07 15.94 -19.96
CA PRO A 265 -9.26 15.33 -21.01
C PRO A 265 -8.12 14.53 -20.37
N ALA A 266 -7.92 13.30 -20.84
CA ALA A 266 -6.80 12.48 -20.42
C ALA A 266 -5.51 13.04 -21.03
N HIS A 267 -4.92 14.05 -20.39
CA HIS A 267 -3.55 14.47 -20.68
C HIS A 267 -2.59 13.40 -20.16
N LEU A 268 -2.49 12.30 -20.90
CA LEU A 268 -1.39 11.35 -20.79
C LEU A 268 -0.22 11.97 -21.56
N GLN A 269 0.48 12.94 -20.97
CA GLN A 269 1.83 13.25 -21.47
C GLN A 269 2.69 12.03 -21.14
N ALA A 270 3.09 11.29 -22.18
CA ALA A 270 4.15 10.30 -22.04
C ALA A 270 5.40 11.03 -21.52
N PRO A 271 6.19 10.42 -20.61
CA PRO A 271 7.42 11.03 -20.16
C PRO A 271 8.27 11.39 -21.39
N GLU A 272 8.70 12.65 -21.47
CA GLU A 272 9.34 13.30 -22.64
C GLU A 272 10.56 12.54 -23.19
N GLY A 273 11.04 11.51 -22.50
CA GLY A 273 12.12 10.62 -22.92
C GLY A 273 11.77 9.54 -23.96
N GLU A 274 10.50 9.32 -24.36
CA GLU A 274 10.19 8.44 -25.51
C GLU A 274 10.45 9.11 -26.86
N VAL A 275 10.31 10.44 -26.97
CA VAL A 275 10.52 11.18 -28.24
C VAL A 275 12.00 11.25 -28.60
N TYR A 276 12.89 11.48 -27.63
CA TYR A 276 14.33 11.52 -27.88
C TYR A 276 14.93 10.19 -28.35
N ALA A 277 14.34 9.05 -27.97
CA ALA A 277 14.84 7.74 -28.41
C ALA A 277 14.49 7.45 -29.88
N GLU A 278 13.37 7.97 -30.36
CA GLU A 278 12.93 7.82 -31.76
C GLU A 278 13.71 8.75 -32.69
N GLU A 279 14.03 9.96 -32.24
CA GLU A 279 14.76 10.96 -33.03
C GLU A 279 16.26 10.64 -33.17
N VAL A 280 16.87 9.94 -32.20
CA VAL A 280 18.28 9.51 -32.25
C VAL A 280 18.48 8.22 -33.07
N GLN A 281 17.41 7.49 -33.40
CA GLN A 281 17.46 6.25 -34.20
C GLN A 281 17.11 6.41 -35.68
N ALA A 282 16.83 7.61 -36.17
CA ALA A 282 16.77 7.87 -37.60
C ALA A 282 18.20 7.80 -38.18
N PRO A 283 18.51 6.88 -39.11
CA PRO A 283 19.81 6.85 -39.75
C PRO A 283 20.00 8.16 -40.51
N ALA A 284 21.07 8.90 -40.19
CA ALA A 284 21.50 10.05 -40.97
C ALA A 284 21.61 9.61 -42.43
N SER A 285 20.72 10.13 -43.27
CA SER A 285 20.79 9.97 -44.71
C SER A 285 22.15 10.46 -45.18
N ALA A 286 22.98 9.54 -45.67
CA ALA A 286 24.28 9.85 -46.25
C ALA A 286 24.12 10.92 -47.36
N PRO A 287 25.00 11.92 -47.42
CA PRO A 287 24.98 12.86 -48.53
C PRO A 287 25.37 12.12 -49.82
N THR A 288 24.41 12.00 -50.74
CA THR A 288 24.67 11.65 -52.14
C THR A 288 25.34 12.85 -52.81
N THR A 289 26.58 12.64 -53.25
CA THR A 289 27.35 13.32 -54.33
C THR A 289 27.06 14.78 -54.62
#